data_AF-A0A4R5CJ24-F1
#
_entry.id   AF-A0A4R5CJ24-F1
#
_cell.length_a   1.000
_cell.length_b   1.000
_cell.length_c   1.000
_cell.angle_alpha   90.00
_cell.angle_beta   90.00
_cell.angle_gamma   90.00
#
_symmetry.space_group_name_H-M   'P 1'
#
loop_
_entity.id
_entity.type
_entity.pdbx_description
1 polymer ?
#
loop_
_entity_poly.entity_id
_entity_poly.type
_entity_poly.pdbx_seq_one_letter_code
_entity_poly.pdbx_strand_id
1 'polypeptide(L)'
;VSHTKEFIDFKSLSKNKWQDKKLVENILKSIERNGNTVTVTTVETKSVTEQPPLLFDLTGLQKEANKKLNLTAEETLNIAQSLYEKKFITYPRTGSKYIPEDMWAEIPNLIRALQDMGAFKQAVTKVKWGNFNKRIVNDLRVTDHHGLLITDKIPSALQAKENAVYHMIAFRLLEAISQACKKEITDITLQALHYDFALKGFKILELGWRSIKGSFSDNDTEPVQELPELKKGDELKIKDASVLEKKTRPPVLYTEAGLLSAMETSGKEIENEEERKAMQNLGIGTPATRAAIIETLFSRNYIQRGNKSLLPTDKGLQVYELVKDKKIADVAMTAEWELALQKIENNESNAEVFQKEMEIYATSITNELLQTAIVQENLPSLVCPKCKKQQLIIRDKIVKCSNEVCNWVQFRNVCGVHVSITDIESLVNTGKTSLIRGMKSKAGKKFKAYIVLNEKAESSFEFEKSNLSGRN
;
A
#
# COMPACT_ATOMS: atom_id res chain seq x y z
N VAL A 1 -8.67 -19.70 25.28
CA VAL A 1 -9.58 -20.79 25.71
C VAL A 1 -10.66 -20.95 24.66
N SER A 2 -11.05 -22.19 24.36
CA SER A 2 -12.13 -22.49 23.41
C SER A 2 -13.38 -23.02 24.13
N HIS A 3 -14.53 -22.67 23.58
CA HIS A 3 -15.85 -22.92 24.15
C HIS A 3 -16.80 -23.38 23.05
N THR A 4 -17.86 -24.07 23.45
CA THR A 4 -18.97 -24.42 22.56
C THR A 4 -20.28 -24.11 23.26
N LYS A 5 -21.18 -23.38 22.59
CA LYS A 5 -22.57 -23.18 23.02
C LYS A 5 -23.46 -23.21 21.79
N GLU A 6 -24.59 -23.92 21.86
CA GLU A 6 -25.55 -24.02 20.74
C GLU A 6 -24.90 -24.46 19.41
N PHE A 7 -23.96 -25.42 19.48
CA PHE A 7 -23.19 -25.92 18.33
C PHE A 7 -22.28 -24.89 17.65
N ILE A 8 -22.09 -23.71 18.26
CA ILE A 8 -21.17 -22.69 17.79
C ILE A 8 -19.89 -22.77 18.64
N ASP A 9 -18.78 -23.05 17.97
CA ASP A 9 -17.44 -23.00 18.56
C ASP A 9 -16.92 -21.55 18.52
N PHE A 10 -16.35 -21.08 19.64
CA PHE A 10 -15.73 -19.76 19.72
C PHE A 10 -14.54 -19.75 20.70
N LYS A 11 -13.71 -18.71 20.60
CA LYS A 11 -12.50 -18.57 21.42
C LYS A 11 -12.53 -17.27 22.20
N SER A 12 -12.08 -17.32 23.45
CA SER A 12 -11.74 -16.15 24.25
C SER A 12 -10.24 -16.05 24.45
N LEU A 13 -9.73 -14.81 24.42
CA LEU A 13 -8.33 -14.47 24.63
C LEU A 13 -8.14 -13.86 26.01
N SER A 14 -7.02 -14.13 26.66
CA SER A 14 -6.69 -13.45 27.90
C SER A 14 -6.66 -11.93 27.67
N LYS A 15 -7.22 -11.16 28.62
CA LYS A 15 -7.06 -9.70 28.63
C LYS A 15 -5.62 -9.29 28.90
N ASN A 16 -4.91 -10.07 29.71
CA ASN A 16 -3.51 -9.84 30.02
C ASN A 16 -2.59 -10.45 28.96
N LYS A 17 -1.49 -9.76 28.69
CA LYS A 17 -0.36 -10.25 27.88
C LYS A 17 0.83 -10.47 28.82
N TRP A 18 1.54 -11.57 28.64
CA TRP A 18 2.68 -11.93 29.48
C TRP A 18 3.93 -12.13 28.64
N GLN A 19 5.08 -11.79 29.20
CA GLN A 19 6.39 -12.00 28.57
C GLN A 19 7.08 -13.29 29.04
N ASP A 20 6.82 -13.71 30.29
CA ASP A 20 7.39 -14.95 30.83
C ASP A 20 6.54 -16.17 30.44
N LYS A 21 7.11 -17.02 29.61
CA LYS A 21 6.49 -18.28 29.18
C LYS A 21 6.21 -19.24 30.34
N LYS A 22 7.10 -19.35 31.33
CA LYS A 22 6.91 -20.26 32.47
C LYS A 22 5.70 -19.85 33.31
N LEU A 23 5.51 -18.54 33.49
CA LEU A 23 4.33 -18.02 34.16
C LEU A 23 3.04 -18.43 33.44
N VAL A 24 2.97 -18.25 32.11
CA VAL A 24 1.77 -18.61 31.34
C VAL A 24 1.53 -20.12 31.32
N GLU A 25 2.57 -20.94 31.26
CA GLU A 25 2.44 -22.40 31.38
C GLU A 25 1.90 -22.83 32.74
N ASN A 26 2.30 -22.16 33.83
CA ASN A 26 1.74 -22.41 35.15
C ASN A 26 0.26 -21.98 35.25
N ILE A 27 -0.09 -20.86 34.62
CA ILE A 27 -1.50 -20.40 34.52
C ILE A 27 -2.33 -21.43 33.75
N LEU A 28 -1.84 -21.91 32.61
CA LEU A 28 -2.51 -22.93 31.81
C LEU A 28 -2.75 -24.20 32.62
N LYS A 29 -1.71 -24.74 33.29
CA LYS A 29 -1.85 -25.91 34.17
C LYS A 29 -2.86 -25.70 35.30
N SER A 30 -2.94 -24.49 35.85
CA SER A 30 -3.92 -24.15 36.89
C SER A 30 -5.35 -24.19 36.34
N ILE A 31 -5.56 -23.63 35.15
CA ILE A 31 -6.86 -23.66 34.46
C ILE A 31 -7.23 -25.10 34.09
N GLU A 32 -6.31 -25.91 33.54
CA GLU A 32 -6.58 -27.31 33.18
C GLU A 32 -6.91 -28.20 34.39
N ARG A 33 -6.34 -27.91 35.57
CA ARG A 33 -6.56 -28.70 36.79
C ARG A 33 -7.81 -28.27 37.58
N ASN A 34 -8.09 -26.97 37.61
CA ASN A 34 -9.06 -26.38 38.54
C ASN A 34 -10.17 -25.58 37.84
N GLY A 35 -10.06 -25.32 36.54
CA GLY A 35 -10.98 -24.49 35.76
C GLY A 35 -11.57 -25.26 34.60
N ASN A 36 -12.58 -26.10 34.86
CA ASN A 36 -13.31 -26.79 33.79
C ASN A 36 -14.36 -25.89 33.12
N THR A 37 -14.65 -24.75 33.73
CA THR A 37 -15.63 -23.77 33.26
C THR A 37 -15.06 -22.36 33.31
N VAL A 38 -15.65 -21.48 32.50
CA VAL A 38 -15.53 -20.03 32.64
C VAL A 38 -16.90 -19.44 32.93
N THR A 39 -16.94 -18.39 33.75
CA THR A 39 -18.17 -17.66 34.04
C THR A 39 -18.18 -16.36 33.26
N VAL A 40 -19.26 -16.06 32.57
CA VAL A 40 -19.47 -14.77 31.91
C VAL A 40 -19.68 -13.70 32.98
N THR A 41 -18.74 -12.77 33.13
CA THR A 41 -18.77 -11.73 34.17
C THR A 41 -19.39 -10.43 33.66
N THR A 42 -19.16 -10.09 32.39
CA THR A 42 -19.75 -8.91 31.74
C THR A 42 -20.18 -9.23 30.31
N VAL A 43 -21.30 -8.63 29.91
CA VAL A 43 -21.81 -8.63 28.53
C VAL A 43 -22.22 -7.20 28.21
N GLU A 44 -21.49 -6.57 27.30
CA GLU A 44 -21.76 -5.20 26.86
C GLU A 44 -22.11 -5.22 25.38
N THR A 45 -23.36 -4.97 25.05
CA THR A 45 -23.83 -4.88 23.67
C THR A 45 -24.02 -3.43 23.28
N LYS A 46 -23.45 -3.06 22.13
CA LYS A 46 -23.66 -1.74 21.51
C LYS A 46 -24.15 -1.89 20.09
N SER A 47 -25.16 -1.10 19.74
CA SER A 47 -25.63 -0.98 18.36
C SER A 47 -24.70 -0.07 17.56
N VAL A 48 -24.21 -0.56 16.43
CA VAL A 48 -23.32 0.15 15.50
C VAL A 48 -24.01 0.27 14.15
N THR A 49 -24.16 1.51 13.70
CA THR A 49 -24.63 1.84 12.35
C THR A 49 -23.44 2.09 11.44
N GLU A 50 -23.21 1.16 10.52
CA GLU A 50 -22.18 1.27 9.52
C GLU A 50 -22.76 1.88 8.24
N GLN A 51 -22.42 3.15 8.02
CA GLN A 51 -22.88 3.89 6.85
C GLN A 51 -22.35 3.27 5.55
N PRO A 52 -23.11 3.35 4.43
CA PRO A 52 -22.60 2.93 3.15
C PRO A 52 -21.34 3.72 2.78
N PRO A 53 -20.42 3.11 2.03
CA PRO A 53 -19.28 3.82 1.48
C PRO A 53 -19.75 4.92 0.54
N LEU A 54 -18.99 6.01 0.46
CA LEU A 54 -19.19 7.05 -0.55
C LEU A 54 -18.71 6.57 -1.92
N LEU A 55 -18.92 7.36 -2.96
CA LEU A 55 -18.38 7.07 -4.29
C LEU A 55 -16.84 7.02 -4.28
N PHE A 56 -16.27 6.46 -5.34
CA PHE A 56 -14.82 6.52 -5.50
C PHE A 56 -14.37 7.92 -5.92
N ASP A 57 -13.31 8.39 -5.28
CA ASP A 57 -12.33 9.26 -5.91
C ASP A 57 -11.29 8.39 -6.64
N LEU A 58 -10.36 9.01 -7.38
CA LEU A 58 -9.30 8.27 -8.08
C LEU A 58 -8.44 7.44 -7.11
N THR A 59 -8.04 8.05 -5.99
CA THR A 59 -7.16 7.42 -5.00
C THR A 59 -7.84 6.20 -4.38
N GLY A 60 -9.12 6.28 -4.03
CA GLY A 60 -9.92 5.18 -3.51
C GLY A 60 -10.06 4.04 -4.52
N LEU A 61 -10.29 4.35 -5.80
CA LEU A 61 -10.33 3.35 -6.87
C LEU A 61 -8.98 2.64 -7.01
N GLN A 62 -7.87 3.39 -7.05
CA GLN A 62 -6.50 2.84 -7.13
C GLN A 62 -6.18 1.92 -5.95
N LYS A 63 -6.55 2.33 -4.73
CA LYS A 63 -6.36 1.52 -3.52
C LYS A 63 -7.12 0.21 -3.58
N GLU A 64 -8.38 0.22 -4.00
CA GLU A 64 -9.20 -0.99 -4.10
C GLU A 64 -8.75 -1.91 -5.25
N ALA A 65 -8.44 -1.33 -6.42
CA ALA A 65 -7.89 -2.04 -7.57
C ALA A 65 -6.55 -2.72 -7.24
N ASN A 66 -5.66 -2.04 -6.52
CA ASN A 66 -4.41 -2.63 -6.06
C ASN A 66 -4.64 -3.79 -5.07
N LYS A 67 -5.51 -3.60 -4.07
CA LYS A 67 -5.82 -4.66 -3.09
C LYS A 67 -6.45 -5.90 -3.72
N LYS A 68 -7.41 -5.73 -4.63
CA LYS A 68 -8.22 -6.83 -5.18
C LYS A 68 -7.66 -7.43 -6.47
N LEU A 69 -7.03 -6.61 -7.31
CA LEU A 69 -6.59 -7.00 -8.66
C LEU A 69 -5.07 -6.90 -8.86
N ASN A 70 -4.33 -6.41 -7.87
CA ASN A 70 -2.89 -6.12 -7.96
C ASN A 70 -2.53 -5.14 -9.10
N LEU A 71 -3.46 -4.27 -9.51
CA LEU A 71 -3.17 -3.22 -10.47
C LEU A 71 -2.31 -2.14 -9.83
N THR A 72 -1.40 -1.56 -10.60
CA THR A 72 -0.65 -0.38 -10.16
C THR A 72 -1.56 0.86 -10.13
N ALA A 73 -1.12 1.91 -9.44
CA ALA A 73 -1.82 3.19 -9.45
C ALA A 73 -1.96 3.75 -10.88
N GLU A 74 -0.89 3.65 -11.68
CA GLU A 74 -0.84 4.10 -13.08
C GLU A 74 -1.72 3.24 -13.99
N GLU A 75 -1.66 1.90 -13.88
CA GLU A 75 -2.53 1.00 -14.65
C GLU A 75 -4.00 1.29 -14.40
N THR A 76 -4.37 1.52 -13.13
CA THR A 76 -5.76 1.83 -12.76
C THR A 76 -6.20 3.17 -13.34
N LEU A 77 -5.34 4.20 -13.31
CA LEU A 77 -5.62 5.49 -13.93
C LEU A 77 -5.81 5.36 -15.44
N ASN A 78 -4.94 4.62 -16.12
CA ASN A 78 -5.02 4.41 -17.57
C ASN A 78 -6.31 3.67 -17.97
N ILE A 79 -6.71 2.66 -17.19
CA ILE A 79 -7.98 1.96 -17.39
C ILE A 79 -9.17 2.90 -17.18
N ALA A 80 -9.20 3.65 -16.08
CA ALA A 80 -10.29 4.58 -15.79
C ALA A 80 -10.38 5.68 -16.87
N GLN A 81 -9.24 6.20 -17.32
CA GLN A 81 -9.15 7.16 -18.42
C GLN A 81 -9.74 6.57 -19.72
N SER A 82 -9.40 5.33 -20.07
CA SER A 82 -9.95 4.66 -21.25
C SER A 82 -11.47 4.46 -21.14
N LEU A 83 -11.98 4.05 -19.97
CA LEU A 83 -13.42 3.91 -19.72
C LEU A 83 -14.15 5.27 -19.87
N TYR A 84 -13.54 6.36 -19.39
CA TYR A 84 -14.06 7.71 -19.54
C TYR A 84 -14.09 8.19 -20.99
N GLU A 85 -13.02 7.99 -21.74
CA GLU A 85 -12.95 8.35 -23.18
C GLU A 85 -13.96 7.56 -24.02
N LYS A 86 -14.22 6.30 -23.64
CA LYS A 86 -15.30 5.47 -24.20
C LYS A 86 -16.70 5.90 -23.74
N LYS A 87 -16.78 6.86 -22.81
CA LYS A 87 -18.00 7.41 -22.18
C LYS A 87 -18.75 6.43 -21.29
N PHE A 88 -18.08 5.45 -20.67
CA PHE A 88 -18.72 4.47 -19.77
C PHE A 88 -18.72 4.90 -18.30
N ILE A 89 -17.80 5.76 -17.91
CA ILE A 89 -17.74 6.36 -16.58
C ILE A 89 -17.55 7.87 -16.69
N THR A 90 -17.78 8.59 -15.60
CA THR A 90 -17.52 10.03 -15.50
C THR A 90 -16.02 10.32 -15.31
N TYR A 91 -15.64 11.60 -15.34
CA TYR A 91 -14.24 12.01 -15.34
C TYR A 91 -13.45 11.43 -14.15
N PRO A 92 -12.36 10.67 -14.38
CA PRO A 92 -11.77 9.82 -13.36
C PRO A 92 -10.71 10.50 -12.50
N ARG A 93 -10.22 11.68 -12.87
CA ARG A 93 -9.20 12.42 -12.10
C ARG A 93 -9.85 13.35 -11.09
N THR A 94 -10.73 12.78 -10.27
CA THR A 94 -11.50 13.47 -9.23
C THR A 94 -10.96 13.14 -7.85
N GLY A 95 -10.94 14.14 -6.96
CA GLY A 95 -10.70 13.97 -5.52
C GLY A 95 -11.99 13.88 -4.70
N SER A 96 -13.14 14.15 -5.29
CA SER A 96 -14.41 14.09 -4.58
C SER A 96 -14.97 12.67 -4.51
N LYS A 97 -15.74 12.42 -3.45
CA LYS A 97 -16.55 11.20 -3.24
C LYS A 97 -18.05 11.52 -3.26
N TYR A 98 -18.41 12.74 -3.64
CA TYR A 98 -19.74 13.33 -3.59
C TYR A 98 -20.20 13.78 -4.97
N ILE A 99 -21.51 13.94 -5.15
CA ILE A 99 -22.14 14.53 -6.31
C ILE A 99 -22.90 15.80 -5.91
N PRO A 100 -23.08 16.76 -6.82
CA PRO A 100 -23.95 17.90 -6.60
C PRO A 100 -25.43 17.49 -6.62
N GLU A 101 -26.32 18.33 -6.06
CA GLU A 101 -27.76 18.02 -5.93
C GLU A 101 -28.46 17.91 -7.28
N ASP A 102 -28.03 18.68 -8.29
CA ASP A 102 -28.61 18.66 -9.64
C ASP A 102 -28.46 17.29 -10.34
N MET A 103 -27.39 16.56 -10.07
CA MET A 103 -27.16 15.21 -10.57
C MET A 103 -28.01 14.12 -9.89
N TRP A 104 -28.67 14.42 -8.77
CA TRP A 104 -29.44 13.41 -8.02
C TRP A 104 -30.54 12.77 -8.86
N ALA A 105 -31.19 13.54 -9.75
CA ALA A 105 -32.26 13.07 -10.61
C ALA A 105 -31.82 11.97 -11.60
N GLU A 106 -30.51 11.88 -11.90
CA GLU A 106 -29.96 10.91 -12.85
C GLU A 106 -29.70 9.54 -12.21
N ILE A 107 -29.43 9.48 -10.89
CA ILE A 107 -29.04 8.27 -10.18
C ILE A 107 -30.01 7.08 -10.40
N PRO A 108 -31.34 7.25 -10.34
CA PRO A 108 -32.27 6.17 -10.65
C PRO A 108 -32.11 5.59 -12.06
N ASN A 109 -31.76 6.41 -13.07
CA ASN A 109 -31.56 5.96 -14.43
C ASN A 109 -30.28 5.12 -14.54
N LEU A 110 -29.18 5.55 -13.90
CA LEU A 110 -27.93 4.80 -13.88
C LEU A 110 -28.09 3.41 -13.26
N ILE A 111 -28.84 3.31 -12.16
CA ILE A 111 -29.14 2.03 -11.50
C ILE A 111 -30.01 1.14 -12.41
N ARG A 112 -30.98 1.72 -13.12
CA ARG A 112 -31.79 0.97 -14.10
C ARG A 112 -30.94 0.41 -15.24
N ALA A 113 -29.99 1.18 -15.75
CA ALA A 113 -29.08 0.72 -16.81
C ALA A 113 -28.25 -0.50 -16.40
N LEU A 114 -27.93 -0.65 -15.10
CA LEU A 114 -27.24 -1.83 -14.57
C LEU A 114 -28.14 -3.08 -14.47
N GLN A 115 -29.46 -2.94 -14.44
CA GLN A 115 -30.38 -4.06 -14.29
C GLN A 115 -30.30 -5.04 -15.47
N ASP A 116 -30.01 -4.53 -16.66
CA ASP A 116 -29.94 -5.30 -17.90
C ASP A 116 -28.61 -6.05 -18.06
N MET A 117 -27.61 -5.72 -17.22
CA MET A 117 -26.34 -6.41 -17.17
C MET A 117 -26.40 -7.59 -16.18
N GLY A 118 -26.19 -8.81 -16.69
CA GLY A 118 -26.28 -10.03 -15.87
C GLY A 118 -25.41 -10.02 -14.61
N ALA A 119 -24.26 -9.34 -14.65
CA ALA A 119 -23.34 -9.23 -13.51
C ALA A 119 -23.89 -8.42 -12.33
N PHE A 120 -24.84 -7.50 -12.56
CA PHE A 120 -25.38 -6.62 -11.53
C PHE A 120 -26.84 -6.91 -11.19
N LYS A 121 -27.55 -7.69 -12.01
CA LYS A 121 -28.98 -8.00 -11.84
C LYS A 121 -29.35 -8.38 -10.41
N GLN A 122 -28.63 -9.31 -9.79
CA GLN A 122 -28.88 -9.73 -8.40
C GLN A 122 -28.60 -8.62 -7.37
N ALA A 123 -27.60 -7.77 -7.62
CA ALA A 123 -27.29 -6.65 -6.74
C ALA A 123 -28.35 -5.55 -6.83
N VAL A 124 -28.82 -5.23 -8.03
CA VAL A 124 -29.91 -4.26 -8.24
C VAL A 124 -31.19 -4.69 -7.52
N THR A 125 -31.53 -5.99 -7.48
CA THR A 125 -32.72 -6.45 -6.74
C THR A 125 -32.66 -6.22 -5.22
N LYS A 126 -31.47 -5.98 -4.66
CA LYS A 126 -31.29 -5.71 -3.23
C LYS A 126 -31.40 -4.23 -2.88
N VAL A 127 -31.41 -3.37 -3.89
CA VAL A 127 -31.55 -1.91 -3.73
C VAL A 127 -33.01 -1.56 -3.43
N LYS A 128 -33.25 -0.62 -2.52
CA LYS A 128 -34.60 -0.15 -2.14
C LYS A 128 -35.05 1.03 -3.01
N TRP A 129 -35.72 0.75 -4.12
CA TRP A 129 -36.32 1.78 -4.99
C TRP A 129 -37.23 2.74 -4.22
N GLY A 130 -37.12 4.04 -4.51
CA GLY A 130 -37.86 5.09 -3.81
C GLY A 130 -37.32 5.48 -2.43
N ASN A 131 -36.33 4.74 -1.90
CA ASN A 131 -35.70 5.02 -0.61
C ASN A 131 -34.18 4.84 -0.69
N PHE A 132 -33.55 5.62 -1.56
CA PHE A 132 -32.09 5.67 -1.70
C PHE A 132 -31.46 6.55 -0.63
N ASN A 133 -30.27 6.15 -0.19
CA ASN A 133 -29.44 6.96 0.69
C ASN A 133 -28.82 8.13 -0.10
N LYS A 134 -29.09 9.37 0.34
CA LYS A 134 -28.59 10.60 -0.27
C LYS A 134 -27.22 11.08 0.25
N ARG A 135 -26.51 10.31 1.09
CA ARG A 135 -25.24 10.75 1.71
C ARG A 135 -24.14 11.14 0.71
N ILE A 136 -24.21 10.65 -0.52
CA ILE A 136 -23.30 11.04 -1.60
C ILE A 136 -23.62 12.43 -2.19
N VAL A 137 -24.77 13.02 -1.89
CA VAL A 137 -25.17 14.33 -2.41
C VAL A 137 -24.74 15.42 -1.44
N ASN A 138 -23.82 16.28 -1.87
CA ASN A 138 -23.30 17.38 -1.05
C ASN A 138 -22.52 18.38 -1.91
N ASP A 139 -23.15 19.48 -2.33
CA ASP A 139 -22.51 20.52 -3.16
C ASP A 139 -21.23 21.09 -2.52
N LEU A 140 -21.22 21.25 -1.20
CA LEU A 140 -20.07 21.80 -0.45
C LEU A 140 -18.86 20.86 -0.39
N ARG A 141 -19.03 19.58 -0.77
CA ARG A 141 -17.95 18.58 -0.77
C ARG A 141 -17.61 18.08 -2.17
N VAL A 142 -18.19 18.69 -3.19
CA VAL A 142 -17.77 18.54 -4.58
C VAL A 142 -16.60 19.49 -4.79
N THR A 143 -15.50 18.96 -5.30
CA THR A 143 -14.32 19.74 -5.75
C THR A 143 -14.57 20.24 -7.18
N ASP A 144 -13.54 20.43 -8.00
CA ASP A 144 -13.70 20.72 -9.44
C ASP A 144 -14.53 19.65 -10.17
N HIS A 145 -14.52 18.42 -9.64
CA HIS A 145 -15.24 17.28 -10.16
C HIS A 145 -15.96 16.51 -9.05
N HIS A 146 -17.03 15.81 -9.42
CA HIS A 146 -17.79 14.92 -8.55
C HIS A 146 -17.15 13.52 -8.45
N GLY A 147 -17.64 12.68 -7.53
CA GLY A 147 -17.18 11.30 -7.36
C GLY A 147 -17.54 10.41 -8.55
N LEU A 148 -16.73 9.39 -8.78
CA LEU A 148 -16.84 8.49 -9.94
C LEU A 148 -18.21 7.78 -10.00
N LEU A 149 -18.86 7.95 -11.15
CA LEU A 149 -20.09 7.28 -11.51
C LEU A 149 -19.90 6.53 -12.84
N ILE A 150 -20.76 5.54 -13.07
CA ILE A 150 -21.02 5.06 -14.42
C ILE A 150 -21.87 6.09 -15.18
N THR A 151 -21.92 5.96 -16.50
CA THR A 151 -22.87 6.70 -17.34
C THR A 151 -24.06 5.80 -17.74
N ASP A 152 -25.01 6.38 -18.45
CA ASP A 152 -26.11 5.67 -19.10
C ASP A 152 -25.66 4.80 -20.29
N LYS A 153 -24.47 5.05 -20.82
CA LYS A 153 -23.85 4.25 -21.88
C LYS A 153 -23.23 2.99 -21.27
N ILE A 154 -23.94 1.87 -21.40
CA ILE A 154 -23.48 0.58 -20.91
C ILE A 154 -22.51 -0.10 -21.90
N PRO A 155 -21.34 -0.60 -21.44
CA PRO A 155 -20.40 -1.30 -22.30
C PRO A 155 -20.96 -2.66 -22.76
N SER A 156 -20.85 -2.95 -24.07
CA SER A 156 -21.17 -4.26 -24.63
C SER A 156 -20.06 -5.29 -24.42
N ALA A 157 -18.81 -4.85 -24.51
CA ALA A 157 -17.63 -5.66 -24.25
C ALA A 157 -16.48 -4.79 -23.72
N LEU A 158 -15.74 -5.32 -22.74
CA LEU A 158 -14.54 -4.72 -22.17
C LEU A 158 -13.47 -5.78 -22.00
N GLN A 159 -12.21 -5.37 -22.02
CA GLN A 159 -11.11 -6.26 -21.63
C GLN A 159 -11.25 -6.64 -20.15
N ALA A 160 -10.71 -7.79 -19.74
CA ALA A 160 -10.91 -8.32 -18.38
C ALA A 160 -10.58 -7.31 -17.26
N LYS A 161 -9.45 -6.59 -17.37
CA LYS A 161 -9.06 -5.56 -16.39
C LYS A 161 -9.99 -4.33 -16.42
N GLU A 162 -10.35 -3.84 -17.61
CA GLU A 162 -11.31 -2.74 -17.77
C GLU A 162 -12.68 -3.09 -17.19
N ASN A 163 -13.15 -4.30 -17.48
CA ASN A 163 -14.42 -4.81 -16.97
C ASN A 163 -14.40 -4.89 -15.45
N ALA A 164 -13.31 -5.37 -14.85
CA ALA A 164 -13.17 -5.45 -13.40
C ALA A 164 -13.21 -4.06 -12.74
N VAL A 165 -12.54 -3.05 -13.32
CA VAL A 165 -12.55 -1.66 -12.81
C VAL A 165 -13.93 -1.02 -12.99
N TYR A 166 -14.58 -1.20 -14.15
CA TYR A 166 -15.96 -0.74 -14.36
C TYR A 166 -16.92 -1.36 -13.33
N HIS A 167 -16.80 -2.67 -13.08
CA HIS A 167 -17.59 -3.37 -12.06
C HIS A 167 -17.36 -2.80 -10.66
N MET A 168 -16.12 -2.45 -10.30
CA MET A 168 -15.86 -1.81 -9.00
C MET A 168 -16.66 -0.51 -8.86
N ILE A 169 -16.62 0.36 -9.86
CA ILE A 169 -17.34 1.65 -9.86
C ILE A 169 -18.86 1.43 -9.81
N ALA A 170 -19.39 0.54 -10.65
CA ALA A 170 -20.81 0.21 -10.69
C ALA A 170 -21.33 -0.36 -9.35
N PHE A 171 -20.62 -1.34 -8.76
CA PHE A 171 -21.00 -1.86 -7.46
C PHE A 171 -20.87 -0.82 -6.35
N ARG A 172 -19.89 0.10 -6.44
CA ARG A 172 -19.74 1.18 -5.47
C ARG A 172 -20.95 2.11 -5.49
N LEU A 173 -21.48 2.45 -6.66
CA LEU A 173 -22.72 3.21 -6.79
C LEU A 173 -23.88 2.49 -6.07
N LEU A 174 -24.07 1.19 -6.32
CA LEU A 174 -25.13 0.39 -5.68
C LEU A 174 -24.97 0.33 -4.15
N GLU A 175 -23.74 0.22 -3.65
CA GLU A 175 -23.45 0.29 -2.21
C GLU A 175 -23.77 1.67 -1.63
N ALA A 176 -23.37 2.75 -2.32
CA ALA A 176 -23.45 4.11 -1.82
C ALA A 176 -24.88 4.64 -1.65
N ILE A 177 -25.78 4.19 -2.53
CA ILE A 177 -27.22 4.51 -2.48
C ILE A 177 -28.02 3.57 -1.58
N SER A 178 -27.39 2.50 -1.06
CA SER A 178 -28.04 1.54 -0.19
C SER A 178 -28.12 2.02 1.26
N GLN A 179 -28.99 1.38 2.05
CA GLN A 179 -29.16 1.70 3.46
C GLN A 179 -27.95 1.26 4.31
N ALA A 180 -27.78 1.88 5.47
CA ALA A 180 -26.71 1.51 6.40
C ALA A 180 -26.83 0.05 6.85
N CYS A 181 -25.69 -0.60 7.12
CA CYS A 181 -25.66 -1.88 7.79
C CYS A 181 -25.80 -1.63 9.30
N LYS A 182 -26.78 -2.23 9.97
CA LYS A 182 -26.93 -2.15 11.43
C LYS A 182 -26.48 -3.46 12.03
N LYS A 183 -25.54 -3.40 12.96
CA LYS A 183 -25.04 -4.57 13.68
C LYS A 183 -24.90 -4.27 15.16
N GLU A 184 -25.12 -5.27 15.98
CA GLU A 184 -24.74 -5.24 17.38
C GLU A 184 -23.32 -5.77 17.51
N ILE A 185 -22.49 -5.10 18.32
CA ILE A 185 -21.19 -5.61 18.74
C ILE A 185 -21.32 -5.94 20.22
N THR A 186 -20.97 -7.16 20.58
CA THR A 186 -21.02 -7.63 21.97
C THR A 186 -19.60 -7.87 22.45
N ASP A 187 -19.18 -7.08 23.44
CA ASP A 187 -17.94 -7.22 24.17
C ASP A 187 -18.23 -8.07 25.43
N ILE A 188 -17.56 -9.22 25.56
CA ILE A 188 -17.83 -10.20 26.62
C ILE A 188 -16.56 -10.42 27.43
N THR A 189 -16.67 -10.27 28.76
CA THR A 189 -15.64 -10.71 29.70
C THR A 189 -16.05 -12.02 30.32
N LEU A 190 -15.10 -12.96 30.39
CA LEU A 190 -15.27 -14.22 31.11
C LEU A 190 -14.13 -14.38 32.10
N GLN A 191 -14.39 -15.11 33.16
CA GLN A 191 -13.41 -15.40 34.19
C GLN A 191 -13.23 -16.90 34.33
N ALA A 192 -11.98 -17.34 34.27
CA ALA A 192 -11.56 -18.69 34.65
C ALA A 192 -10.70 -18.56 35.91
N LEU A 193 -11.14 -19.11 37.04
CA LEU A 193 -10.52 -18.86 38.35
C LEU A 193 -10.52 -17.36 38.67
N HIS A 194 -9.35 -16.71 38.60
CA HIS A 194 -9.16 -15.26 38.78
C HIS A 194 -8.53 -14.61 37.55
N TYR A 195 -8.49 -15.30 36.40
CA TYR A 195 -7.94 -14.79 35.14
C TYR A 195 -9.07 -14.35 34.20
N ASP A 196 -8.96 -13.12 33.72
CA ASP A 196 -9.93 -12.54 32.81
C ASP A 196 -9.61 -12.83 31.35
N PHE A 197 -10.64 -13.25 30.65
CA PHE A 197 -10.67 -13.48 29.21
C PHE A 197 -11.67 -12.53 28.56
N ALA A 198 -11.45 -12.21 27.29
CA ALA A 198 -12.34 -11.41 26.47
C ALA A 198 -12.64 -12.13 25.17
N LEU A 199 -13.87 -11.95 24.68
CA LEU A 199 -14.22 -12.18 23.28
C LEU A 199 -15.12 -11.07 22.77
N LYS A 200 -15.06 -10.85 21.46
CA LYS A 200 -15.92 -9.89 20.76
C LYS A 200 -16.73 -10.63 19.71
N GLY A 201 -18.04 -10.45 19.76
CA GLY A 201 -18.97 -10.94 18.75
C GLY A 201 -19.66 -9.82 18.00
N PHE A 202 -20.34 -10.18 16.93
CA PHE A 202 -21.29 -9.29 16.29
C PHE A 202 -22.56 -10.05 15.89
N LYS A 203 -23.65 -9.31 15.73
CA LYS A 203 -24.89 -9.80 15.12
C LYS A 203 -25.38 -8.77 14.13
N ILE A 204 -25.58 -9.15 12.86
CA ILE A 204 -26.14 -8.22 11.88
C ILE A 204 -27.65 -8.18 12.06
N LEU A 205 -28.19 -6.99 12.32
CA LEU A 205 -29.62 -6.75 12.42
C LEU A 205 -30.20 -6.37 11.05
N GLU A 206 -29.50 -5.52 10.30
CA GLU A 206 -29.86 -5.10 8.96
C GLU A 206 -28.61 -5.15 8.07
N LEU A 207 -28.65 -5.95 6.99
CA LEU A 207 -27.50 -6.15 6.10
C LEU A 207 -27.09 -4.85 5.37
N GLY A 208 -28.05 -3.98 5.06
CA GLY A 208 -27.82 -2.74 4.33
C GLY A 208 -27.00 -2.94 3.06
N TRP A 209 -26.08 -2.02 2.80
CA TRP A 209 -25.17 -2.04 1.65
C TRP A 209 -24.27 -3.27 1.57
N ARG A 210 -23.95 -3.95 2.70
CA ARG A 210 -23.13 -5.17 2.68
C ARG A 210 -23.80 -6.32 1.90
N SER A 211 -25.13 -6.28 1.78
CA SER A 211 -25.88 -7.24 0.97
C SER A 211 -25.55 -7.17 -0.53
N ILE A 212 -25.14 -6.01 -1.05
CA ILE A 212 -24.89 -5.78 -2.48
C ILE A 212 -23.85 -6.77 -3.02
N LYS A 213 -22.66 -6.80 -2.41
CA LYS A 213 -21.59 -7.76 -2.73
C LYS A 213 -21.65 -9.06 -1.93
N GLY A 214 -22.47 -9.12 -0.87
CA GLY A 214 -22.54 -10.27 0.03
C GLY A 214 -21.28 -10.48 0.88
N SER A 215 -20.51 -9.42 1.12
CA SER A 215 -19.28 -9.45 1.92
C SER A 215 -19.55 -8.89 3.32
N PHE A 216 -19.56 -9.77 4.32
CA PHE A 216 -19.93 -9.43 5.71
C PHE A 216 -18.73 -9.34 6.65
N SER A 217 -17.53 -9.69 6.19
CA SER A 217 -16.26 -9.52 6.89
C SER A 217 -15.41 -8.45 6.22
N ASP A 218 -14.74 -7.62 7.03
CA ASP A 218 -13.63 -6.81 6.56
C ASP A 218 -12.37 -7.65 6.73
N ASN A 219 -11.71 -8.01 5.63
CA ASN A 219 -10.59 -8.96 5.60
C ASN A 219 -9.35 -8.54 6.44
N ASP A 220 -9.38 -7.38 7.09
CA ASP A 220 -8.24 -6.75 7.79
C ASP A 220 -8.47 -6.57 9.31
N THR A 221 -9.59 -7.02 9.90
CA THR A 221 -9.83 -6.97 11.37
C THR A 221 -9.87 -8.35 12.02
N GLU A 222 -9.67 -8.41 13.35
CA GLU A 222 -9.76 -9.67 14.13
C GLU A 222 -10.98 -10.48 13.71
N PRO A 223 -10.92 -11.83 13.73
CA PRO A 223 -12.06 -12.65 13.36
C PRO A 223 -13.21 -12.44 14.36
N VAL A 224 -14.03 -11.43 14.10
CA VAL A 224 -15.30 -11.25 14.76
C VAL A 224 -16.22 -12.27 14.09
N GLN A 225 -16.85 -13.09 14.89
CA GLN A 225 -17.83 -14.07 14.44
C GLN A 225 -19.18 -13.75 15.06
N GLU A 226 -20.23 -14.32 14.48
CA GLU A 226 -21.51 -14.37 15.14
C GLU A 226 -21.39 -15.29 16.38
N LEU A 227 -21.89 -14.80 17.51
CA LEU A 227 -21.84 -15.52 18.78
C LEU A 227 -23.25 -15.98 19.15
N PRO A 228 -23.38 -17.13 19.84
CA PRO A 228 -24.64 -17.47 20.50
C PRO A 228 -24.97 -16.42 21.57
N GLU A 229 -26.23 -16.38 22.01
CA GLU A 229 -26.62 -15.48 23.08
C GLU A 229 -25.90 -15.87 24.38
N LEU A 230 -25.20 -14.93 25.01
CA LEU A 230 -24.46 -15.12 26.25
C LEU A 230 -24.96 -14.14 27.30
N LYS A 231 -25.24 -14.62 28.51
CA LYS A 231 -25.75 -13.82 29.63
C LYS A 231 -24.73 -13.76 30.75
N LYS A 232 -24.74 -12.66 31.50
CA LYS A 232 -23.96 -12.57 32.74
C LYS A 232 -24.38 -13.69 33.68
N GLY A 233 -23.39 -14.42 34.21
CA GLY A 233 -23.58 -15.59 35.04
C GLY A 233 -23.61 -16.91 34.27
N ASP A 234 -23.64 -16.91 32.94
CA ASP A 234 -23.52 -18.15 32.16
C ASP A 234 -22.19 -18.85 32.46
N GLU A 235 -22.25 -20.15 32.71
CA GLU A 235 -21.09 -21.02 32.80
C GLU A 235 -20.86 -21.74 31.47
N LEU A 236 -19.66 -21.62 30.92
CA LEU A 236 -19.25 -22.26 29.68
C LEU A 236 -18.15 -23.28 29.96
N LYS A 237 -18.28 -24.48 29.42
CA LYS A 237 -17.22 -25.50 29.54
C LYS A 237 -16.00 -25.10 28.71
N ILE A 238 -14.83 -25.24 29.31
CA ILE A 238 -13.56 -25.15 28.60
C ILE A 238 -13.34 -26.45 27.83
N LYS A 239 -13.37 -26.36 26.49
CA LYS A 239 -13.09 -27.50 25.61
C LYS A 239 -11.59 -27.74 25.46
N ASP A 240 -10.84 -26.65 25.30
CA ASP A 240 -9.39 -26.65 25.16
C ASP A 240 -8.83 -25.28 25.60
N ALA A 241 -7.66 -25.31 26.21
CA ALA A 241 -6.90 -24.12 26.60
C ALA A 241 -5.46 -24.28 26.12
N SER A 242 -4.92 -23.22 25.53
CA SER A 242 -3.57 -23.27 24.97
C SER A 242 -2.86 -21.94 25.17
N VAL A 243 -1.53 -21.99 25.24
CA VAL A 243 -0.69 -20.81 25.20
C VAL A 243 -0.65 -20.28 23.77
N LEU A 244 -1.08 -19.02 23.58
CA LEU A 244 -0.98 -18.35 22.29
C LEU A 244 0.28 -17.49 22.25
N GLU A 245 1.37 -18.06 21.74
CA GLU A 245 2.61 -17.33 21.54
C GLU A 245 2.46 -16.34 20.37
N LYS A 246 2.61 -15.05 20.68
CA LYS A 246 2.66 -13.98 19.68
C LYS A 246 4.02 -13.29 19.73
N LYS A 247 4.53 -12.90 18.58
CA LYS A 247 5.69 -12.02 18.45
C LYS A 247 5.20 -10.68 17.90
N THR A 248 5.73 -9.58 18.44
CA THR A 248 5.60 -8.29 17.76
C THR A 248 6.22 -8.41 16.38
N ARG A 249 5.58 -7.77 15.40
CA ARG A 249 6.10 -7.71 14.03
C ARG A 249 6.53 -6.26 13.79
N PRO A 250 7.64 -6.03 13.09
CA PRO A 250 7.96 -4.69 12.61
C PRO A 250 6.81 -4.20 11.70
N PRO A 251 6.68 -2.88 11.51
CA PRO A 251 5.76 -2.32 10.53
C PRO A 251 5.94 -3.01 9.17
N VAL A 252 4.83 -3.29 8.49
CA VAL A 252 4.88 -3.86 7.14
C VAL A 252 5.35 -2.80 6.15
N LEU A 253 6.17 -3.22 5.19
CA LEU A 253 6.55 -2.35 4.08
C LEU A 253 5.30 -1.94 3.29
N TYR A 254 5.31 -0.71 2.79
CA TYR A 254 4.20 -0.19 1.99
C TYR A 254 3.94 -1.08 0.76
N THR A 255 2.67 -1.35 0.48
CA THR A 255 2.22 -1.66 -0.88
C THR A 255 1.95 -0.36 -1.63
N GLU A 256 1.66 -0.39 -2.94
CA GLU A 256 1.21 0.83 -3.63
C GLU A 256 -0.07 1.42 -3.01
N ALA A 257 -1.05 0.59 -2.63
CA ALA A 257 -2.22 1.06 -1.88
C ALA A 257 -1.85 1.66 -0.51
N GLY A 258 -0.87 1.07 0.17
CA GLY A 258 -0.34 1.58 1.44
C GLY A 258 0.32 2.93 1.26
N LEU A 259 1.17 3.09 0.25
CA LEU A 259 1.85 4.34 -0.07
C LEU A 259 0.86 5.42 -0.50
N LEU A 260 -0.13 5.10 -1.36
CA LEU A 260 -1.20 6.03 -1.71
C LEU A 260 -1.99 6.51 -0.48
N SER A 261 -2.24 5.60 0.48
CA SER A 261 -2.88 5.98 1.74
C SER A 261 -2.00 6.90 2.58
N ALA A 262 -0.69 6.62 2.63
CA ALA A 262 0.27 7.47 3.33
C ALA A 262 0.36 8.87 2.69
N MET A 263 0.37 8.96 1.35
CA MET A 263 0.35 10.22 0.61
C MET A 263 -0.95 11.00 0.86
N GLU A 264 -2.11 10.34 0.85
CA GLU A 264 -3.43 10.96 1.11
C GLU A 264 -3.52 11.49 2.56
N THR A 265 -2.82 10.87 3.51
CA THR A 265 -2.94 11.20 4.94
C THR A 265 -1.65 11.73 5.58
N SER A 266 -0.70 12.20 4.77
CA SER A 266 0.63 12.58 5.22
C SER A 266 0.63 13.72 6.25
N GLY A 267 -0.40 14.58 6.22
CA GLY A 267 -0.54 15.68 7.18
C GLY A 267 -1.09 15.30 8.55
N LYS A 268 -1.45 14.04 8.82
CA LYS A 268 -2.09 13.64 10.10
C LYS A 268 -1.24 13.89 11.34
N GLU A 269 0.08 13.86 11.18
CA GLU A 269 1.04 14.01 12.28
C GLU A 269 1.57 15.45 12.42
N ILE A 270 1.09 16.38 11.59
CA ILE A 270 1.43 17.80 11.72
C ILE A 270 0.81 18.35 13.01
N GLU A 271 1.65 18.97 13.85
CA GLU A 271 1.23 19.52 15.15
C GLU A 271 0.38 20.78 15.00
N ASN A 272 0.69 21.64 14.03
CA ASN A 272 -0.06 22.86 13.77
C ASN A 272 -1.45 22.52 13.19
N GLU A 273 -2.51 22.99 13.86
CA GLU A 273 -3.89 22.71 13.49
C GLU A 273 -4.30 23.26 12.12
N GLU A 274 -3.82 24.46 11.74
CA GLU A 274 -4.16 25.10 10.46
C GLU A 274 -3.49 24.36 9.29
N GLU A 275 -2.21 24.04 9.43
CA GLU A 275 -1.46 23.24 8.44
C GLU A 275 -2.03 21.82 8.31
N ARG A 276 -2.37 21.19 9.44
CA ARG A 276 -3.02 19.87 9.44
C ARG A 276 -4.37 19.89 8.72
N LYS A 277 -5.18 20.93 8.95
CA LYS A 277 -6.47 21.11 8.26
C LYS A 277 -6.29 21.31 6.76
N ALA A 278 -5.30 22.10 6.34
CA ALA A 278 -4.96 22.28 4.93
C ALA A 278 -4.65 20.93 4.27
N MET A 279 -3.88 20.08 4.94
CA MET A 279 -3.50 18.76 4.42
C MET A 279 -4.58 17.69 4.50
N GLN A 280 -5.67 17.90 5.26
CA GLN A 280 -6.63 16.86 5.60
C GLN A 280 -7.34 16.25 4.37
N ASN A 281 -7.48 17.04 3.29
CA ASN A 281 -8.07 16.58 2.02
C ASN A 281 -7.07 16.58 0.85
N LEU A 282 -5.96 17.32 0.96
CA LEU A 282 -4.96 17.46 -0.08
C LEU A 282 -3.88 16.36 -0.04
N GLY A 283 -3.41 16.00 1.16
CA GLY A 283 -2.24 15.12 1.30
C GLY A 283 -1.01 15.63 0.53
N ILE A 284 -0.03 14.78 0.26
CA ILE A 284 1.06 15.11 -0.68
C ILE A 284 0.64 14.76 -2.10
N GLY A 285 0.59 15.80 -2.94
CA GLY A 285 0.20 15.72 -4.34
C GLY A 285 -1.30 15.47 -4.53
N THR A 286 -1.80 15.78 -5.72
CA THR A 286 -3.21 15.62 -6.07
C THR A 286 -3.50 14.18 -6.53
N PRO A 287 -4.77 13.73 -6.50
CA PRO A 287 -5.15 12.41 -7.00
C PRO A 287 -4.62 12.11 -8.42
N ALA A 288 -4.53 13.14 -9.27
CA ALA A 288 -4.04 13.02 -10.65
C ALA A 288 -2.52 12.81 -10.77
N THR A 289 -1.71 13.24 -9.79
CA THR A 289 -0.24 13.23 -9.89
C THR A 289 0.43 12.14 -9.07
N ARG A 290 -0.22 11.63 -8.01
CA ARG A 290 0.35 10.60 -7.11
C ARG A 290 0.87 9.36 -7.84
N ALA A 291 0.11 8.85 -8.83
CA ALA A 291 0.54 7.71 -9.63
C ALA A 291 1.84 7.99 -10.40
N ALA A 292 1.94 9.15 -11.06
CA ALA A 292 3.12 9.53 -11.82
C ALA A 292 4.35 9.75 -10.92
N ILE A 293 4.16 10.25 -9.70
CA ILE A 293 5.23 10.37 -8.69
C ILE A 293 5.76 8.99 -8.30
N ILE A 294 4.87 8.02 -8.04
CA ILE A 294 5.27 6.64 -7.72
C ILE A 294 6.08 6.03 -8.88
N GLU A 295 5.66 6.22 -10.13
CA GLU A 295 6.40 5.75 -11.31
C GLU A 295 7.72 6.49 -11.53
N THR A 296 7.79 7.76 -11.12
CA THR A 296 9.06 8.51 -11.09
C THR A 296 10.06 7.88 -10.11
N LEU A 297 9.61 7.42 -8.94
CA LEU A 297 10.47 6.72 -7.97
C LEU A 297 11.00 5.39 -8.53
N PHE A 298 10.18 4.65 -9.29
CA PHE A 298 10.62 3.43 -9.99
C PHE A 298 11.62 3.74 -11.11
N SER A 299 11.30 4.67 -12.02
CA SER A 299 12.16 5.01 -13.16
C SER A 299 13.52 5.59 -12.73
N ARG A 300 13.57 6.30 -11.61
CA ARG A 300 14.82 6.80 -10.99
C ARG A 300 15.60 5.73 -10.21
N ASN A 301 15.07 4.51 -10.11
CA ASN A 301 15.61 3.40 -9.35
C ASN A 301 15.78 3.75 -7.86
N TYR A 302 14.80 4.44 -7.25
CA TYR A 302 14.77 4.71 -5.81
C TYR A 302 14.00 3.64 -5.04
N ILE A 303 13.00 3.05 -5.68
CA ILE A 303 12.23 1.93 -5.14
C ILE A 303 12.10 0.84 -6.21
N GLN A 304 11.78 -0.38 -5.77
CA GLN A 304 11.50 -1.52 -6.62
C GLN A 304 10.34 -2.35 -6.05
N ARG A 305 9.65 -3.09 -6.93
CA ARG A 305 8.54 -3.98 -6.52
C ARG A 305 9.11 -5.29 -5.97
N GLY A 306 8.85 -5.57 -4.70
CA GLY A 306 9.13 -6.84 -4.02
C GLY A 306 7.82 -7.58 -3.72
N ASN A 307 7.39 -8.44 -4.64
CA ASN A 307 6.03 -9.00 -4.63
C ASN A 307 4.96 -7.87 -4.57
N LYS A 308 4.17 -7.79 -3.49
CA LYS A 308 3.19 -6.71 -3.28
C LYS A 308 3.77 -5.49 -2.56
N SER A 309 4.98 -5.61 -2.00
CA SER A 309 5.62 -4.54 -1.22
C SER A 309 6.53 -3.69 -2.10
N LEU A 310 6.73 -2.45 -1.68
CA LEU A 310 7.68 -1.51 -2.23
C LEU A 310 8.94 -1.56 -1.37
N LEU A 311 10.06 -1.89 -2.01
CA LEU A 311 11.37 -1.97 -1.37
C LEU A 311 12.19 -0.76 -1.80
N PRO A 312 12.82 -0.02 -0.86
CA PRO A 312 13.82 0.96 -1.26
C PRO A 312 15.02 0.25 -1.89
N THR A 313 15.66 0.89 -2.86
CA THR A 313 16.95 0.45 -3.41
C THR A 313 18.08 1.11 -2.60
N ASP A 314 19.31 0.63 -2.75
CA ASP A 314 20.48 1.28 -2.12
C ASP A 314 20.60 2.74 -2.54
N LYS A 315 20.34 3.03 -3.83
CA LYS A 315 20.29 4.39 -4.36
C LYS A 315 19.20 5.23 -3.69
N GLY A 316 18.01 4.66 -3.50
CA GLY A 316 16.90 5.34 -2.81
C GLY A 316 17.23 5.65 -1.35
N LEU A 317 17.86 4.70 -0.64
CA LEU A 317 18.31 4.90 0.74
C LEU A 317 19.38 5.99 0.84
N GLN A 318 20.36 6.03 -0.08
CA GLN A 318 21.35 7.10 -0.11
C GLN A 318 20.69 8.47 -0.33
N VAL A 319 19.74 8.58 -1.27
CA VAL A 319 19.00 9.83 -1.48
C VAL A 319 18.22 10.22 -0.22
N TYR A 320 17.54 9.27 0.41
CA TYR A 320 16.81 9.50 1.67
C TYR A 320 17.74 10.03 2.76
N GLU A 321 18.86 9.36 3.03
CA GLU A 321 19.83 9.79 4.05
C GLU A 321 20.39 11.20 3.80
N LEU A 322 20.51 11.61 2.53
CA LEU A 322 20.97 12.96 2.18
C LEU A 322 19.91 14.05 2.47
N VAL A 323 18.62 13.74 2.37
CA VAL A 323 17.55 14.76 2.43
C VAL A 323 16.62 14.66 3.63
N LYS A 324 16.59 13.54 4.37
CA LYS A 324 15.58 13.25 5.40
C LYS A 324 15.48 14.29 6.52
N ASP A 325 16.61 14.92 6.86
CA ASP A 325 16.70 15.93 7.93
C ASP A 325 16.61 17.36 7.38
N LYS A 326 16.32 17.53 6.08
CA LYS A 326 16.23 18.82 5.40
C LYS A 326 14.78 19.23 5.20
N LYS A 327 14.52 20.54 5.15
CA LYS A 327 13.16 21.10 4.96
C LYS A 327 12.48 20.57 3.68
N ILE A 328 13.23 20.22 2.64
CA ILE A 328 12.67 19.70 1.37
C ILE A 328 11.97 18.33 1.52
N ALA A 329 12.30 17.57 2.57
CA ALA A 329 11.67 16.29 2.89
C ALA A 329 10.53 16.43 3.90
N ASP A 330 10.28 17.63 4.43
CA ASP A 330 9.26 17.88 5.43
C ASP A 330 7.87 18.01 4.79
N VAL A 331 6.94 17.20 5.27
CA VAL A 331 5.53 17.24 4.86
C VAL A 331 4.87 18.56 5.26
N ALA A 332 5.26 19.15 6.39
CA ALA A 332 4.71 20.42 6.86
C ALA A 332 5.03 21.56 5.88
N MET A 333 6.21 21.55 5.25
CA MET A 333 6.53 22.52 4.20
C MET A 333 5.56 22.43 3.00
N THR A 334 5.10 21.23 2.64
CA THR A 334 4.07 21.08 1.60
C THR A 334 2.77 21.73 2.04
N ALA A 335 2.37 21.57 3.31
CA ALA A 335 1.18 22.20 3.87
C ALA A 335 1.26 23.74 3.85
N GLU A 336 2.43 24.29 4.22
CA GLU A 336 2.70 25.73 4.16
C GLU A 336 2.49 26.28 2.74
N TRP A 337 2.98 25.56 1.72
CA TRP A 337 2.84 25.97 0.33
C TRP A 337 1.40 25.89 -0.17
N GLU A 338 0.67 24.81 0.14
CA GLU A 338 -0.74 24.69 -0.24
C GLU A 338 -1.58 25.81 0.41
N LEU A 339 -1.32 26.16 1.67
CA LEU A 339 -1.95 27.31 2.33
C LEU A 339 -1.62 28.65 1.66
N ALA A 340 -0.36 28.84 1.25
CA ALA A 340 0.06 30.05 0.56
C ALA A 340 -0.63 30.17 -0.82
N LEU A 341 -0.70 29.08 -1.58
CA LEU A 341 -1.39 29.00 -2.86
C LEU A 341 -2.89 29.27 -2.71
N GLN A 342 -3.53 28.71 -1.68
CA GLN A 342 -4.94 28.98 -1.38
C GLN A 342 -5.20 30.46 -1.05
N LYS A 343 -4.31 31.09 -0.27
CA LYS A 343 -4.40 32.54 0.00
C LYS A 343 -4.26 33.37 -1.28
N ILE A 344 -3.40 32.95 -2.21
CA ILE A 344 -3.25 33.61 -3.51
C ILE A 344 -4.55 33.47 -4.33
N GLU A 345 -5.12 32.27 -4.40
CA GLU A 345 -6.39 32.00 -5.09
C GLU A 345 -7.54 32.87 -4.55
N ASN A 346 -7.58 33.05 -3.23
CA ASN A 346 -8.57 33.89 -2.55
C ASN A 346 -8.27 35.40 -2.60
N ASN A 347 -7.21 35.84 -3.30
CA ASN A 347 -6.71 37.22 -3.32
C ASN A 347 -6.32 37.78 -1.93
N GLU A 348 -5.91 36.91 -1.00
CA GLU A 348 -5.43 37.25 0.35
C GLU A 348 -3.90 37.38 0.44
N SER A 349 -3.17 36.95 -0.59
CA SER A 349 -1.71 37.04 -0.67
C SER A 349 -1.25 37.40 -2.09
N ASN A 350 -0.05 37.99 -2.20
CA ASN A 350 0.53 38.38 -3.47
C ASN A 350 1.42 37.25 -4.04
N ALA A 351 1.16 36.85 -5.28
CA ALA A 351 1.87 35.77 -5.96
C ALA A 351 3.37 36.07 -6.20
N GLU A 352 3.73 37.34 -6.41
CA GLU A 352 5.11 37.78 -6.65
C GLU A 352 5.94 37.69 -5.36
N VAL A 353 5.32 37.91 -4.20
CA VAL A 353 5.95 37.69 -2.88
C VAL A 353 6.25 36.21 -2.69
N PHE A 354 5.25 35.35 -2.89
CA PHE A 354 5.43 33.90 -2.81
C PHE A 354 6.52 33.39 -3.76
N GLN A 355 6.54 33.87 -5.00
CA GLN A 355 7.57 33.50 -5.97
C GLN A 355 8.98 33.87 -5.47
N LYS A 356 9.18 35.07 -4.94
CA LYS A 356 10.47 35.49 -4.38
C LYS A 356 10.91 34.61 -3.21
N GLU A 357 9.98 34.23 -2.34
CA GLU A 357 10.26 33.30 -1.24
C GLU A 357 10.70 31.93 -1.77
N MET A 358 10.08 31.43 -2.83
CA MET A 358 10.46 30.17 -3.47
C MET A 358 11.84 30.24 -4.13
N GLU A 359 12.19 31.35 -4.76
CA GLU A 359 13.52 31.56 -5.35
C GLU A 359 14.63 31.60 -4.28
N ILE A 360 14.37 32.28 -3.15
CA ILE A 360 15.27 32.31 -1.99
C ILE A 360 15.44 30.90 -1.42
N TYR A 361 14.33 30.19 -1.22
CA TYR A 361 14.37 28.81 -0.69
C TYR A 361 15.14 27.87 -1.63
N ALA A 362 14.86 27.91 -2.94
CA ALA A 362 15.54 27.10 -3.94
C ALA A 362 17.05 27.33 -3.94
N THR A 363 17.48 28.59 -3.78
CA THR A 363 18.90 28.96 -3.67
C THR A 363 19.51 28.36 -2.39
N SER A 364 18.82 28.51 -1.26
CA SER A 364 19.28 28.01 0.05
C SER A 364 19.46 26.48 0.05
N ILE A 365 18.44 25.73 -0.34
CA ILE A 365 18.48 24.26 -0.34
C ILE A 365 19.50 23.72 -1.34
N THR A 366 19.69 24.39 -2.48
CA THR A 366 20.72 24.00 -3.45
C THR A 366 22.11 24.13 -2.86
N ASN A 367 22.40 25.24 -2.17
CA ASN A 367 23.69 25.43 -1.50
C ASN A 367 23.91 24.39 -0.40
N GLU A 368 22.89 24.08 0.40
CA GLU A 368 22.94 23.07 1.44
C GLU A 368 23.26 21.66 0.87
N LEU A 369 22.60 21.30 -0.24
CA LEU A 369 22.81 20.01 -0.91
C LEU A 369 24.20 19.94 -1.57
N LEU A 370 24.71 21.02 -2.14
CA LEU A 370 26.07 21.07 -2.71
C LEU A 370 27.17 20.94 -1.66
N GLN A 371 26.93 21.41 -0.44
CA GLN A 371 27.84 21.26 0.69
C GLN A 371 27.76 19.88 1.35
N THR A 372 26.69 19.12 1.07
CA THR A 372 26.53 17.78 1.64
C THR A 372 27.58 16.87 1.02
N ALA A 373 28.51 16.38 1.85
CA ALA A 373 29.48 15.40 1.42
C ALA A 373 28.74 14.13 1.01
N ILE A 374 28.75 13.83 -0.29
CA ILE A 374 28.39 12.48 -0.74
C ILE A 374 29.46 11.59 -0.15
N VAL A 375 29.08 10.76 0.84
CA VAL A 375 29.93 9.69 1.33
C VAL A 375 30.23 8.82 0.12
N GLN A 376 31.37 9.06 -0.53
CA GLN A 376 31.95 8.05 -1.38
C GLN A 376 32.23 6.91 -0.41
N GLU A 377 31.53 5.78 -0.59
CA GLU A 377 32.03 4.51 -0.07
C GLU A 377 33.55 4.48 -0.31
N ASN A 378 34.35 3.98 0.64
CA ASN A 378 35.80 3.80 0.46
C ASN A 378 36.03 2.86 -0.74
N LEU A 379 35.92 3.42 -1.94
CA LEU A 379 36.01 2.72 -3.20
C LEU A 379 37.49 2.44 -3.42
N PRO A 380 37.84 1.21 -3.80
CA PRO A 380 39.24 0.85 -4.01
C PRO A 380 39.83 1.72 -5.13
N SER A 381 41.03 2.23 -4.90
CA SER A 381 41.80 2.91 -5.95
C SER A 381 42.37 1.87 -6.90
N LEU A 382 41.70 1.66 -8.04
CA LEU A 382 42.07 0.66 -9.03
C LEU A 382 42.74 1.32 -10.24
N VAL A 383 43.82 0.70 -10.74
CA VAL A 383 44.50 1.12 -11.97
C VAL A 383 43.90 0.41 -13.18
N CYS A 384 43.66 1.15 -14.26
CA CYS A 384 43.03 0.62 -15.47
C CYS A 384 43.83 -0.55 -16.07
N PRO A 385 43.20 -1.73 -16.31
CA PRO A 385 43.91 -2.90 -16.82
C PRO A 385 44.36 -2.74 -18.28
N LYS A 386 43.69 -1.88 -19.06
CA LYS A 386 44.02 -1.61 -20.48
C LYS A 386 45.22 -0.68 -20.64
N CYS A 387 45.22 0.49 -19.98
CA CYS A 387 46.29 1.48 -20.14
C CYS A 387 47.36 1.44 -19.06
N LYS A 388 47.10 0.79 -17.92
CA LYS A 388 48.01 0.63 -16.77
C LYS A 388 48.55 1.93 -16.15
N LYS A 389 48.00 3.08 -16.53
CA LYS A 389 48.50 4.41 -16.13
C LYS A 389 47.51 5.20 -15.29
N GLN A 390 46.21 5.01 -15.50
CA GLN A 390 45.19 5.87 -14.94
C GLN A 390 44.26 5.14 -13.99
N GLN A 391 43.77 5.88 -13.00
CA GLN A 391 42.78 5.36 -12.06
C GLN A 391 41.42 5.16 -12.73
N LEU A 392 40.70 4.15 -12.24
CA LEU A 392 39.34 3.86 -12.65
C LEU A 392 38.36 4.74 -11.88
N ILE A 393 37.36 5.26 -12.59
CA ILE A 393 36.18 5.91 -12.01
C ILE A 393 35.13 4.83 -11.83
N ILE A 394 34.87 4.44 -10.59
CA ILE A 394 33.83 3.48 -10.24
C ILE A 394 32.51 4.22 -10.04
N ARG A 395 31.48 3.84 -10.80
CA ARG A 395 30.10 4.29 -10.63
C ARG A 395 29.19 3.09 -10.41
N ASP A 396 27.93 3.34 -10.08
CA ASP A 396 26.92 2.29 -9.89
C ASP A 396 26.79 1.38 -11.13
N LYS A 397 26.63 1.96 -12.33
CA LYS A 397 26.37 1.16 -13.55
C LYS A 397 27.62 0.67 -14.27
N ILE A 398 28.72 1.40 -14.15
CA ILE A 398 29.94 1.18 -14.94
C ILE A 398 31.18 1.49 -14.13
N VAL A 399 32.27 0.85 -14.50
CA VAL A 399 33.64 1.20 -14.10
C VAL A 399 34.37 1.60 -15.37
N LYS A 400 34.97 2.79 -15.41
CA LYS A 400 35.65 3.28 -16.62
C LYS A 400 37.00 3.91 -16.34
N CYS A 401 37.88 3.87 -17.33
CA CYS A 401 39.14 4.62 -17.31
C CYS A 401 38.85 6.13 -17.32
N SER A 402 39.58 6.91 -16.53
CA SER A 402 39.47 8.37 -16.52
C SER A 402 39.96 9.03 -17.82
N ASN A 403 40.90 8.40 -18.52
CA ASN A 403 41.38 8.85 -19.83
C ASN A 403 40.44 8.45 -20.98
N GLU A 404 39.89 9.45 -21.67
CA GLU A 404 38.98 9.28 -22.80
C GLU A 404 39.61 8.55 -24.01
N VAL A 405 40.92 8.66 -24.20
CA VAL A 405 41.62 7.95 -25.30
C VAL A 405 41.66 6.44 -25.08
N CYS A 406 41.77 6.00 -23.82
CA CYS A 406 41.80 4.57 -23.48
C CYS A 406 40.42 3.91 -23.68
N ASN A 407 39.38 4.61 -23.24
CA ASN A 407 37.97 4.21 -23.36
C ASN A 407 37.66 2.78 -22.83
N TRP A 408 38.41 2.31 -21.84
CA TRP A 408 38.09 1.03 -21.19
C TRP A 408 36.88 1.19 -20.27
N VAL A 409 35.91 0.29 -20.41
CA VAL A 409 34.65 0.27 -19.65
C VAL A 409 34.28 -1.15 -19.28
N GLN A 410 33.91 -1.38 -18.02
CA GLN A 410 33.27 -2.59 -17.54
C GLN A 410 31.88 -2.24 -16.99
N PHE A 411 30.84 -2.83 -17.55
CA PHE A 411 29.49 -2.73 -16.99
C PHE A 411 29.40 -3.52 -15.68
N ARG A 412 28.74 -2.94 -14.68
CA ARG A 412 28.46 -3.63 -13.41
C ARG A 412 27.17 -4.43 -13.46
N ASN A 413 26.22 -4.08 -14.33
CA ASN A 413 25.06 -4.93 -14.57
C ASN A 413 25.34 -5.89 -15.75
N VAL A 414 25.54 -7.16 -15.45
CA VAL A 414 25.88 -8.21 -16.42
C VAL A 414 24.86 -9.34 -16.31
N CYS A 415 24.13 -9.62 -17.39
CA CYS A 415 23.11 -10.68 -17.43
C CYS A 415 22.09 -10.62 -16.29
N GLY A 416 21.68 -9.42 -15.88
CA GLY A 416 20.68 -9.20 -14.83
C GLY A 416 21.21 -9.33 -13.40
N VAL A 417 22.53 -9.42 -13.21
CA VAL A 417 23.18 -9.39 -11.89
C VAL A 417 24.08 -8.15 -11.79
N HIS A 418 24.08 -7.52 -10.62
CA HIS A 418 24.99 -6.43 -10.31
C HIS A 418 26.30 -6.98 -9.73
N VAL A 419 27.42 -6.67 -10.39
CA VAL A 419 28.78 -7.08 -10.00
C VAL A 419 29.23 -6.20 -8.83
N SER A 420 29.64 -6.87 -7.75
CA SER A 420 30.07 -6.24 -6.51
C SER A 420 31.39 -5.47 -6.69
N ILE A 421 31.69 -4.53 -5.79
CA ILE A 421 32.97 -3.81 -5.81
C ILE A 421 34.16 -4.76 -5.60
N THR A 422 34.01 -5.76 -4.72
CA THR A 422 35.02 -6.79 -4.49
C THR A 422 35.28 -7.65 -5.72
N ASP A 423 34.24 -7.97 -6.50
CA ASP A 423 34.41 -8.68 -7.77
C ASP A 423 35.08 -7.80 -8.84
N ILE A 424 34.76 -6.50 -8.88
CA ILE A 424 35.45 -5.54 -9.76
C ILE A 424 36.93 -5.44 -9.41
N GLU A 425 37.25 -5.34 -8.12
CA GLU A 425 38.63 -5.31 -7.63
C GLU A 425 39.38 -6.60 -8.01
N SER A 426 38.75 -7.77 -7.80
CA SER A 426 39.31 -9.06 -8.21
C SER A 426 39.52 -9.12 -9.73
N LEU A 427 38.54 -8.68 -10.53
CA LEU A 427 38.62 -8.68 -11.99
C LEU A 427 39.76 -7.81 -12.50
N VAL A 428 39.97 -6.64 -11.92
CA VAL A 428 41.01 -5.70 -12.35
C VAL A 428 42.39 -6.15 -11.89
N ASN A 429 42.52 -6.62 -10.65
CA ASN A 429 43.82 -6.98 -10.07
C ASN A 429 44.30 -8.39 -10.48
N THR A 430 43.38 -9.34 -10.62
CA THR A 430 43.71 -10.76 -10.89
C THR A 430 43.25 -11.24 -12.26
N GLY A 431 42.48 -10.42 -13.00
CA GLY A 431 41.91 -10.79 -14.29
C GLY A 431 40.63 -11.63 -14.20
N LYS A 432 40.12 -11.94 -13.00
CA LYS A 432 38.97 -12.83 -12.80
C LYS A 432 38.12 -12.45 -11.57
N THR A 433 36.79 -12.54 -11.68
CA THR A 433 35.86 -12.37 -10.55
C THR A 433 35.75 -13.63 -9.68
N SER A 434 35.01 -13.56 -8.57
CA SER A 434 34.46 -14.75 -7.94
C SER A 434 33.35 -15.39 -8.81
N LEU A 435 32.85 -16.57 -8.42
CA LEU A 435 31.77 -17.24 -9.16
C LEU A 435 30.44 -16.51 -8.95
N ILE A 436 30.01 -15.76 -9.96
CA ILE A 436 28.78 -14.98 -9.90
C ILE A 436 27.60 -15.90 -10.20
N ARG A 437 26.60 -15.89 -9.30
CA ARG A 437 25.39 -16.73 -9.40
C ARG A 437 24.18 -15.90 -9.84
N GLY A 438 23.21 -16.57 -10.48
CA GLY A 438 21.91 -15.96 -10.78
C GLY A 438 21.86 -15.14 -12.08
N MET A 439 22.92 -15.18 -12.88
CA MET A 439 22.94 -14.58 -14.22
C MET A 439 21.86 -15.22 -15.10
N LYS A 440 21.18 -14.42 -15.94
CA LYS A 440 20.12 -14.88 -16.84
C LYS A 440 20.56 -14.76 -18.29
N SER A 441 20.38 -15.84 -19.06
CA SER A 441 20.60 -15.83 -20.51
C SER A 441 19.46 -15.12 -21.24
N LYS A 442 19.64 -14.83 -22.54
CA LYS A 442 18.57 -14.27 -23.39
C LYS A 442 17.32 -15.15 -23.42
N ALA A 443 17.46 -16.47 -23.22
CA ALA A 443 16.36 -17.43 -23.13
C ALA A 443 15.77 -17.54 -21.71
N GLY A 444 16.16 -16.67 -20.77
CA GLY A 444 15.65 -16.62 -19.40
C GLY A 444 16.22 -17.68 -18.44
N LYS A 445 17.06 -18.60 -18.91
CA LYS A 445 17.69 -19.64 -18.06
C LYS A 445 18.74 -19.01 -17.14
N LYS A 446 18.70 -19.38 -15.86
CA LYS A 446 19.71 -18.97 -14.88
C LYS A 446 20.99 -19.80 -15.04
N PHE A 447 22.15 -19.14 -14.92
CA PHE A 447 23.46 -19.77 -14.92
C PHE A 447 24.40 -19.09 -13.92
N LYS A 448 25.57 -19.68 -13.73
CA LYS A 448 26.68 -19.16 -12.92
C LYS A 448 27.94 -19.12 -13.78
N ALA A 449 28.71 -18.05 -13.69
CA ALA A 449 29.93 -17.86 -14.46
C ALA A 449 30.91 -16.93 -13.74
N TYR A 450 32.18 -17.03 -14.09
CA TYR A 450 33.19 -16.02 -13.80
C TYR A 450 33.20 -15.00 -14.94
N ILE A 451 33.49 -13.74 -14.64
CA ILE A 451 33.91 -12.76 -15.65
C ILE A 451 35.43 -12.77 -15.65
N VAL A 452 36.04 -12.86 -16.83
CA VAL A 452 37.49 -12.85 -17.01
C VAL A 452 37.91 -11.80 -18.04
N LEU A 453 39.08 -11.21 -17.84
CA LEU A 453 39.71 -10.32 -18.81
C LEU A 453 40.70 -11.09 -19.69
N ASN A 454 40.66 -10.86 -20.99
CA ASN A 454 41.71 -11.33 -21.90
C ASN A 454 42.92 -10.38 -21.89
N GLU A 455 43.96 -10.70 -22.67
CA GLU A 455 45.19 -9.88 -22.77
C GLU A 455 44.93 -8.45 -23.27
N LYS A 456 43.83 -8.22 -24.00
CA LYS A 456 43.39 -6.90 -24.48
C LYS A 456 42.49 -6.17 -23.47
N ALA A 457 42.33 -6.71 -22.26
CA ALA A 457 41.44 -6.25 -21.21
C ALA A 457 39.94 -6.23 -21.62
N GLU A 458 39.53 -7.13 -22.51
CA GLU A 458 38.12 -7.34 -22.87
C GLU A 458 37.52 -8.44 -21.99
N SER A 459 36.27 -8.26 -21.56
CA SER A 459 35.59 -9.21 -20.68
C SER A 459 34.88 -10.33 -21.42
N SER A 460 34.98 -11.55 -20.88
CA SER A 460 34.27 -12.74 -21.37
C SER A 460 33.83 -13.62 -20.21
N PHE A 461 32.99 -14.63 -20.48
CA PHE A 461 32.55 -15.59 -19.48
C PHE A 461 33.43 -16.83 -19.46
N GLU A 462 33.86 -17.23 -18.27
CA GLU A 462 34.41 -18.55 -18.02
C GLU A 462 33.41 -19.34 -17.16
N PHE A 463 33.08 -20.56 -17.56
CA PHE A 463 32.15 -21.42 -16.83
C PHE A 463 32.94 -22.44 -15.98
N GLU A 464 32.40 -22.75 -14.80
CA GLU A 464 32.96 -23.82 -13.94
C GLU A 464 33.02 -25.14 -14.74
N LYS A 465 34.19 -25.77 -14.78
CA LYS A 465 34.35 -27.07 -15.43
C LYS A 465 33.47 -28.08 -14.71
N SER A 466 32.50 -28.67 -15.43
CA SER A 466 31.74 -29.78 -14.89
C SER A 466 32.69 -30.95 -14.66
N ASN A 467 32.87 -31.38 -13.40
CA ASN A 467 33.36 -32.72 -13.11
C ASN A 467 32.27 -33.72 -13.55
N LEU A 468 32.28 -34.05 -14.84
CA LEU A 468 31.72 -35.30 -15.33
C LEU A 468 32.70 -36.40 -14.93
N SER A 469 32.71 -36.77 -13.65
CA SER A 469 33.39 -37.96 -13.15
C SER A 469 32.35 -39.00 -12.76
N GLY A 470 32.21 -40.03 -13.60
CA GLY A 470 31.72 -41.36 -13.25
C GLY A 470 30.22 -41.56 -13.10
N ARG A 471 29.53 -41.86 -14.20
CA ARG A 471 28.44 -42.85 -14.22
C ARG A 471 28.61 -43.74 -15.44
N ASN A 472 29.35 -44.84 -15.23
CA ASN A 472 29.00 -46.13 -15.82
C ASN A 472 28.04 -46.81 -14.87
#